data_AF-A0A969IYG4-F1
#
_entry.id   AF-A0A969IYG4-F1
#
_cell.length_a   1.000
_cell.length_b   1.000
_cell.length_c   1.000
_cell.angle_alpha   90.00
_cell.angle_beta   90.00
_cell.angle_gamma   90.00
#
_symmetry.space_group_name_H-M   'P 1'
#
loop_
_entity.id
_entity.type
_entity.pdbx_description
1 polymer ?
#
loop_
_entity_poly.entity_id
_entity_poly.type
_entity_poly.pdbx_seq_one_letter_code
_entity_poly.pdbx_strand_id
1 'polypeptide(L)'
;MTQHQFHLAQLNIATIRASLSDPQMADFVAQLQTINAIAETSSGFIWRLQDDHQGDATHIQAYDDPRILINLTIWESVETLSNYVYRSQHGTAMRDRRKWFEKSDQPTLVLWWIPVGHIPTIAEAKERLAYLHQYGETPYAFSFKRSFPPTRLAESNEASR
;
A
#
# COMPACT_ATOMS: atom_id res chain seq x y z
N MET A 1 10.51 -11.17 -23.24
CA MET A 1 10.14 -10.66 -21.90
C MET A 1 8.98 -11.52 -21.44
N THR A 2 9.17 -12.37 -20.43
CA THR A 2 8.08 -13.16 -19.86
C THR A 2 7.11 -12.20 -19.19
N GLN A 3 5.92 -12.01 -19.78
CA GLN A 3 4.84 -11.29 -19.10
C GLN A 3 4.49 -12.07 -17.84
N HIS A 4 4.72 -11.48 -16.66
CA HIS A 4 4.16 -11.99 -15.42
C HIS A 4 2.64 -11.94 -15.55
N GLN A 5 1.93 -13.03 -15.27
CA GLN A 5 0.45 -13.05 -15.32
C GLN A 5 -0.19 -12.26 -14.16
N PHE A 6 0.62 -11.85 -13.19
CA PHE A 6 0.18 -11.19 -11.96
C PHE A 6 1.09 -10.03 -11.61
N HIS A 7 0.51 -9.01 -10.98
CA HIS A 7 1.20 -7.95 -10.27
C HIS A 7 0.92 -8.05 -8.77
N LEU A 8 1.70 -7.35 -7.97
CA LEU A 8 1.54 -7.25 -6.54
C LEU A 8 0.81 -5.94 -6.20
N ALA A 9 -0.34 -6.05 -5.57
CA ALA A 9 -1.00 -4.93 -4.92
C ALA A 9 -0.51 -4.78 -3.48
N GLN A 10 -0.41 -3.54 -3.02
CA GLN A 10 -0.02 -3.19 -1.66
C GLN A 10 -0.93 -2.08 -1.13
N LEU A 11 -1.56 -2.32 0.02
CA LEU A 11 -2.19 -1.29 0.84
C LEU A 11 -1.35 -1.07 2.08
N ASN A 12 -1.16 0.18 2.47
CA ASN A 12 -0.64 0.57 3.78
C ASN A 12 -1.50 1.69 4.33
N ILE A 13 -1.82 1.60 5.62
CA ILE A 13 -2.56 2.64 6.34
C ILE A 13 -1.67 3.24 7.43
N ALA A 14 -1.92 4.49 7.79
CA ALA A 14 -1.24 5.11 8.92
C ALA A 14 -2.12 6.18 9.56
N THR A 15 -2.24 6.14 10.89
CA THR A 15 -2.95 7.16 11.66
C THR A 15 -2.00 8.32 11.99
N ILE A 16 -2.30 9.53 11.53
CA ILE A 16 -1.50 10.72 11.82
C ILE A 16 -1.73 11.22 13.25
N ARG A 17 -0.68 11.76 13.86
CA ARG A 17 -0.70 12.31 15.23
C ARG A 17 -1.33 13.71 15.30
N ALA A 18 -1.28 14.45 14.21
CA ALA A 18 -1.77 15.82 14.10
C ALA A 18 -2.28 16.09 12.68
N SER A 19 -3.02 17.18 12.49
CA SER A 19 -3.44 17.65 11.16
C SER A 19 -2.23 17.81 10.23
N LEU A 20 -2.41 17.58 8.93
CA LEU A 20 -1.36 17.82 7.92
C LEU A 20 -0.87 19.29 7.88
N SER A 21 -1.68 20.23 8.37
CA SER A 21 -1.32 21.65 8.50
C SER A 21 -0.53 21.97 9.79
N ASP A 22 -0.38 21.01 10.70
CA ASP A 22 0.35 21.22 11.96
C ASP A 22 1.87 21.30 11.69
N PRO A 23 2.62 22.21 12.33
CA PRO A 23 4.08 22.28 12.20
C PRO A 23 4.80 20.94 12.45
N GLN A 24 4.26 20.06 13.30
CA GLN A 24 4.80 18.71 13.53
C GLN A 24 4.79 17.86 12.25
N MET A 25 3.85 18.10 11.33
CA MET A 25 3.67 17.37 10.09
C MET A 25 4.42 17.99 8.90
N ALA A 26 5.03 19.17 9.08
CA ALA A 26 5.67 19.92 7.99
C ALA A 26 6.73 19.10 7.25
N ASP A 27 7.62 18.42 7.98
CA ASP A 27 8.66 17.57 7.39
C ASP A 27 8.08 16.38 6.61
N PHE A 28 6.95 15.82 7.07
CA PHE A 28 6.27 14.74 6.36
C PHE A 28 5.68 15.23 5.05
N VAL A 29 4.91 16.32 5.11
CA VAL A 29 4.27 16.92 3.93
C VAL A 29 5.31 17.34 2.89
N ALA A 30 6.42 17.95 3.32
CA ALA A 30 7.50 18.37 2.43
C ALA A 30 8.17 17.19 1.69
N GLN A 31 8.11 15.97 2.23
CA GLN A 31 8.71 14.78 1.62
C GLN A 31 7.75 14.02 0.69
N LEU A 32 6.43 14.26 0.76
CA LEU A 32 5.43 13.49 0.02
C LEU A 32 5.72 13.41 -1.48
N GLN A 33 5.92 14.57 -2.12
CA GLN A 33 6.16 14.63 -3.56
C GLN A 33 7.44 13.90 -3.96
N THR A 34 8.52 14.08 -3.20
CA THR A 34 9.81 13.41 -3.46
C THR A 34 9.67 11.89 -3.34
N ILE A 35 9.02 11.42 -2.27
CA ILE A 35 8.82 9.99 -2.03
C ILE A 35 7.92 9.35 -3.11
N ASN A 36 6.88 10.07 -3.55
CA ASN A 36 6.02 9.64 -4.66
C ASN A 36 6.80 9.55 -5.97
N ALA A 37 7.61 10.56 -6.31
CA ALA A 37 8.44 10.54 -7.51
C ALA A 37 9.50 9.42 -7.49
N ILE A 38 10.05 9.10 -6.31
CA ILE A 38 10.96 7.96 -6.16
C ILE A 38 10.23 6.65 -6.41
N ALA A 39 8.99 6.50 -5.95
CA ALA A 39 8.19 5.31 -6.27
C ALA A 39 8.01 5.19 -7.79
N GLU A 40 7.58 6.26 -8.44
CA GLU A 40 7.27 6.31 -9.88
C GLU A 40 8.48 6.05 -10.79
N THR A 41 9.69 6.30 -10.30
CA THR A 41 10.95 6.04 -11.02
C THR A 41 11.64 4.74 -10.58
N SER A 42 11.12 4.05 -9.57
CA SER A 42 11.67 2.79 -9.08
C SER A 42 11.37 1.64 -10.04
N SER A 43 12.33 0.74 -10.22
CA SER A 43 12.15 -0.47 -11.03
C SER A 43 10.96 -1.29 -10.54
N GLY A 44 10.08 -1.65 -11.46
CA GLY A 44 8.90 -2.46 -11.20
C GLY A 44 7.76 -1.75 -10.48
N PHE A 45 7.78 -0.42 -10.37
CA PHE A 45 6.58 0.35 -10.06
C PHE A 45 5.61 0.34 -11.24
N ILE A 46 4.32 0.24 -10.96
CA ILE A 46 3.28 0.15 -12.00
C ILE A 46 2.23 1.24 -11.82
N TRP A 47 1.73 1.42 -10.60
CA TRP A 47 0.64 2.35 -10.34
C TRP A 47 0.58 2.73 -8.85
N ARG A 48 0.00 3.89 -8.55
CA ARG A 48 -0.43 4.26 -7.21
C ARG A 48 -1.76 5.00 -7.24
N LEU A 49 -2.51 4.89 -6.15
CA LEU A 49 -3.68 5.71 -5.90
C LEU A 49 -3.26 7.17 -5.74
N GLN A 50 -3.99 8.05 -6.43
CA GLN A 50 -3.82 9.49 -6.44
C GLN A 50 -5.22 10.12 -6.32
N ASP A 51 -5.33 11.26 -5.66
CA ASP A 51 -6.49 12.13 -5.82
C ASP A 51 -6.46 12.76 -7.22
N ASP A 52 -7.63 12.86 -7.85
CA ASP A 52 -7.82 13.37 -9.22
C ASP A 52 -7.39 14.85 -9.37
N HIS A 53 -7.24 15.57 -8.24
CA HIS A 53 -6.94 17.00 -8.23
C HIS A 53 -5.51 17.37 -7.82
N GLN A 54 -4.86 16.60 -6.94
CA GLN A 54 -3.57 16.98 -6.34
C GLN A 54 -2.44 15.94 -6.52
N GLY A 55 -2.73 14.77 -7.08
CA GLY A 55 -1.70 13.78 -7.40
C GLY A 55 -1.12 13.04 -6.18
N ASP A 56 -1.73 13.17 -4.99
CA ASP A 56 -1.43 12.36 -3.81
C ASP A 56 -2.70 11.79 -3.17
N ALA A 57 -2.57 10.74 -2.35
CA ALA A 57 -3.70 10.06 -1.73
C ALA A 57 -4.08 10.63 -0.35
N THR A 58 -3.42 11.69 0.12
CA THR A 58 -3.58 12.18 1.51
C THR A 58 -4.93 12.84 1.76
N HIS A 59 -5.61 13.27 0.70
CA HIS A 59 -6.96 13.82 0.73
C HIS A 59 -8.07 12.77 0.54
N ILE A 60 -7.71 11.52 0.25
CA ILE A 60 -8.68 10.44 0.05
C ILE A 60 -9.13 9.90 1.42
N GLN A 61 -10.39 10.19 1.77
CA GLN A 61 -10.99 9.68 2.99
C GLN A 61 -11.54 8.26 2.78
N ALA A 62 -10.68 7.26 2.99
CA ALA A 62 -11.03 5.83 2.84
C ALA A 62 -11.63 5.19 4.10
N TYR A 63 -11.49 5.83 5.26
CA TYR A 63 -11.95 5.38 6.56
C TYR A 63 -12.76 6.48 7.26
N ASP A 64 -13.59 6.08 8.22
CA ASP A 64 -14.42 7.01 9.00
C ASP A 64 -13.57 7.93 9.88
N ASP A 65 -12.42 7.44 10.39
CA ASP A 65 -11.44 8.28 11.08
C ASP A 65 -10.62 9.07 10.03
N PRO A 66 -10.77 10.40 9.95
CA PRO A 66 -10.09 11.23 8.96
C PRO A 66 -8.57 11.31 9.19
N ARG A 67 -8.06 10.79 10.31
CA ARG A 67 -6.63 10.74 10.60
C ARG A 67 -5.95 9.56 9.92
N ILE A 68 -6.70 8.61 9.34
CA ILE A 68 -6.14 7.45 8.68
C ILE A 68 -5.83 7.82 7.23
N LEU A 69 -4.54 7.94 6.92
CA LEU A 69 -4.06 8.04 5.55
C LEU A 69 -3.93 6.65 4.94
N ILE A 70 -4.17 6.57 3.64
CA ILE A 70 -3.97 5.34 2.86
C ILE A 70 -2.93 5.55 1.77
N ASN A 71 -2.19 4.49 1.49
CA ASN A 71 -1.31 4.38 0.34
C ASN A 71 -1.59 3.03 -0.32
N LEU A 72 -2.04 3.07 -1.57
CA LEU A 72 -2.36 1.89 -2.37
C LEU A 72 -1.52 1.92 -3.64
N THR A 73 -0.73 0.88 -3.87
CA THR A 73 0.21 0.81 -5.00
C THR A 73 0.21 -0.56 -5.67
N ILE A 74 0.69 -0.61 -6.90
CA ILE A 74 0.89 -1.82 -7.69
C ILE A 74 2.36 -1.90 -8.13
N TRP A 75 2.94 -3.09 -7.98
CA TRP A 75 4.32 -3.39 -8.31
C TRP A 75 4.43 -4.70 -9.09
N GLU A 76 5.52 -4.89 -9.83
CA GLU A 76 5.81 -6.14 -10.53
C GLU A 76 5.99 -7.33 -9.57
N SER A 77 6.55 -7.10 -8.38
CA SER A 77 6.88 -8.17 -7.45
C SER A 77 7.05 -7.70 -6.00
N VAL A 78 7.14 -8.65 -5.07
CA VAL A 78 7.49 -8.37 -3.66
C VAL A 78 8.91 -7.80 -3.56
N GLU A 79 9.82 -8.25 -4.42
CA GLU A 79 11.23 -7.80 -4.41
C GLU A 79 11.36 -6.33 -4.83
N THR A 80 10.70 -5.93 -5.92
CA THR A 80 10.77 -4.55 -6.43
C THR A 80 10.19 -3.57 -5.43
N LEU A 81 9.03 -3.88 -4.85
CA LEU A 81 8.44 -3.13 -3.76
C LEU A 81 9.37 -3.07 -2.53
N SER A 82 9.96 -4.20 -2.11
CA SER A 82 10.87 -4.25 -0.97
C SER A 82 12.11 -3.36 -1.17
N ASN A 83 12.67 -3.37 -2.39
CA ASN A 83 13.79 -2.51 -2.75
C ASN A 83 13.42 -1.03 -2.64
N TYR A 84 12.25 -0.63 -3.13
CA TYR A 84 11.74 0.72 -2.92
C TYR A 84 11.60 1.05 -1.42
N VAL A 85 10.91 0.21 -0.64
CA VAL A 85 10.58 0.52 0.76
C VAL A 85 11.83 0.66 1.63
N TYR A 86 12.83 -0.22 1.45
CA TYR A 86 13.96 -0.34 2.36
C TYR A 86 15.30 0.16 1.82
N ARG A 87 15.49 0.21 0.50
CA ARG A 87 16.78 0.56 -0.13
C ARG A 87 16.76 1.90 -0.87
N SER A 88 15.64 2.62 -0.88
CA SER A 88 15.54 3.99 -1.39
C SER A 88 15.52 5.02 -0.25
N GLN A 89 15.39 6.30 -0.59
CA GLN A 89 15.19 7.38 0.38
C GLN A 89 13.93 7.18 1.25
N HIS A 90 12.96 6.37 0.80
CA HIS A 90 11.82 5.93 1.59
C HIS A 90 12.22 5.26 2.92
N GLY A 91 13.37 4.58 2.96
CA GLY A 91 13.90 3.98 4.18
C GLY A 91 14.17 5.00 5.30
N THR A 92 14.48 6.26 4.96
CA THR A 92 14.63 7.34 5.94
C THR A 92 13.29 7.78 6.52
N ALA A 93 12.27 7.98 5.67
CA ALA A 93 10.90 8.27 6.12
C ALA A 93 10.36 7.15 7.03
N MET A 94 10.68 5.88 6.71
CA MET A 94 10.31 4.73 7.54
C MET A 94 10.97 4.75 8.92
N ARG A 95 12.21 5.22 9.06
CA ARG A 95 12.88 5.37 10.36
C ARG A 95 12.21 6.46 11.21
N ASP A 96 11.84 7.56 10.57
CA ASP A 96 11.28 8.74 11.22
C ASP A 96 9.76 8.68 11.43
N ARG A 97 9.08 7.68 10.87
CA ARG A 97 7.61 7.53 10.88
C ARG A 97 6.93 7.80 12.23
N ARG A 98 7.59 7.50 13.36
CA ARG A 98 7.04 7.71 14.71
C ARG A 98 6.83 9.18 15.06
N LYS A 99 7.52 10.11 14.39
CA LYS A 99 7.33 11.56 14.53
C LYS A 99 5.93 11.99 14.08
N TRP A 100 5.40 11.33 13.05
CA TRP A 100 4.17 11.74 12.36
C TRP A 100 3.00 10.80 12.59
N PHE A 101 3.28 9.51 12.81
CA PHE A 101 2.26 8.47 12.89
C PHE A 101 2.18 7.82 14.27
N GLU A 102 0.96 7.47 14.64
CA GLU A 102 0.68 6.64 15.81
C GLU A 102 1.22 5.22 15.62
N LYS A 103 1.52 4.55 16.73
CA LYS A 103 1.88 3.14 16.69
C LYS A 103 0.59 2.33 16.59
N SER A 104 0.51 1.44 15.60
CA SER A 104 -0.53 0.41 15.53
C SER A 104 -0.04 -0.88 16.19
N ASP A 105 -0.92 -1.53 16.95
CA ASP A 105 -0.69 -2.88 17.47
C ASP A 105 -1.17 -3.97 16.49
N GLN A 106 -1.90 -3.58 15.44
CA GLN A 106 -2.30 -4.45 14.33
C GLN A 106 -1.48 -4.18 13.06
N PRO A 107 -1.39 -5.15 12.14
CA PRO A 107 -0.77 -4.94 10.82
C PRO A 107 -1.40 -3.73 10.11
N THR A 108 -0.57 -2.84 9.58
CA THR A 108 -1.07 -1.68 8.79
C THR A 108 -0.85 -1.86 7.30
N LEU A 109 -0.08 -2.87 6.90
CA LEU A 109 0.29 -3.17 5.53
C LEU A 109 -0.20 -4.55 5.15
N VAL A 110 -0.80 -4.65 3.97
CA VAL A 110 -1.22 -5.91 3.35
C VAL A 110 -0.77 -5.94 1.89
N LEU A 111 -0.37 -7.12 1.45
CA LEU A 111 0.06 -7.47 0.11
C LEU A 111 -0.83 -8.60 -0.42
N TRP A 112 -1.15 -8.56 -1.71
CA TRP A 112 -1.85 -9.63 -2.41
C TRP A 112 -1.54 -9.59 -3.90
N TRP A 113 -1.71 -10.72 -4.58
CA TRP A 113 -1.50 -10.83 -6.02
C TRP A 113 -2.79 -10.49 -6.76
N ILE A 114 -2.64 -9.74 -7.85
CA ILE A 114 -3.73 -9.33 -8.74
C ILE A 114 -3.38 -9.69 -10.19
N PRO A 115 -4.36 -10.03 -11.04
CA PRO A 115 -4.11 -10.21 -12.48
C PRO A 115 -3.53 -8.94 -13.12
N VAL A 116 -2.69 -9.09 -14.14
CA VAL A 116 -2.22 -7.94 -14.91
C VAL A 116 -3.40 -7.17 -15.51
N GLY A 117 -3.35 -5.84 -15.37
CA GLY A 117 -4.40 -4.93 -15.84
C GLY A 117 -5.52 -4.68 -14.82
N HIS A 118 -5.58 -5.45 -13.72
CA HIS A 118 -6.48 -5.15 -12.61
C HIS A 118 -5.96 -3.96 -11.80
N ILE A 119 -6.83 -3.02 -11.46
CA ILE A 119 -6.54 -1.95 -10.50
C ILE A 119 -7.46 -2.17 -9.30
N PRO A 120 -6.93 -2.46 -8.10
CA PRO A 120 -7.75 -2.76 -6.95
C PRO A 120 -8.48 -1.52 -6.47
N THR A 121 -9.72 -1.72 -6.01
CA THR A 121 -10.50 -0.65 -5.39
C THR A 121 -10.08 -0.45 -3.93
N ILE A 122 -10.41 0.70 -3.34
CA ILE A 122 -10.24 0.93 -1.90
C ILE A 122 -11.03 -0.11 -1.08
N ALA A 123 -12.23 -0.50 -1.54
CA ALA A 123 -13.04 -1.52 -0.88
C ALA A 123 -12.35 -2.89 -0.84
N GLU A 124 -11.80 -3.33 -1.98
CA GLU A 124 -11.00 -4.56 -2.06
C GLU A 124 -9.79 -4.48 -1.12
N ALA A 125 -9.06 -3.36 -1.14
CA ALA A 125 -7.88 -3.18 -0.30
C ALA A 125 -8.22 -3.25 1.21
N LYS A 126 -9.35 -2.66 1.62
CA LYS A 126 -9.86 -2.73 3.00
C LYS A 126 -10.22 -4.16 3.39
N GLU A 127 -10.88 -4.89 2.49
CA GLU A 127 -11.21 -6.30 2.70
C GLU A 127 -9.95 -7.14 2.93
N ARG A 128 -8.92 -6.96 2.11
CA ARG A 128 -7.64 -7.68 2.25
C ARG A 128 -7.00 -7.43 3.62
N LEU A 129 -7.00 -6.17 4.07
CA LEU A 129 -6.42 -5.82 5.36
C LEU A 129 -7.24 -6.40 6.52
N ALA A 130 -8.57 -6.32 6.46
CA ALA A 130 -9.46 -6.92 7.45
C ALA A 130 -9.29 -8.44 7.52
N TYR A 131 -9.15 -9.11 6.36
CA TYR A 131 -8.86 -10.54 6.30
C TYR A 131 -7.53 -10.86 7.00
N LEU A 132 -6.47 -10.10 6.73
CA LEU A 132 -5.17 -10.30 7.38
C LEU A 132 -5.27 -10.14 8.90
N HIS A 133 -6.06 -9.21 9.40
CA HIS A 133 -6.29 -9.04 10.84
C HIS A 133 -7.01 -10.24 11.46
N GLN A 134 -7.99 -10.79 10.76
CA GLN A 134 -8.84 -11.86 11.28
C GLN A 134 -8.18 -13.25 11.19
N TYR A 135 -7.51 -13.54 10.07
CA TYR A 135 -7.05 -14.89 9.73
C TYR A 135 -5.52 -15.03 9.68
N GLY A 136 -4.78 -13.93 9.76
CA GLY A 136 -3.34 -13.92 9.58
C GLY A 136 -2.89 -14.12 8.13
N GLU A 137 -1.61 -14.43 7.94
CA GLU A 137 -0.98 -14.44 6.62
C GLU A 137 -1.36 -15.69 5.80
N THR A 138 -1.94 -15.46 4.63
CA THR A 138 -2.33 -16.48 3.65
C THR A 138 -2.06 -15.99 2.23
N PRO A 139 -2.14 -16.85 1.18
CA PRO A 139 -2.07 -16.37 -0.20
C PRO A 139 -3.10 -15.30 -0.56
N TYR A 140 -4.24 -15.23 0.16
CA TYR A 140 -5.27 -14.22 -0.05
C TYR A 140 -4.84 -12.82 0.44
N ALA A 141 -4.09 -12.75 1.54
CA ALA A 141 -3.62 -11.51 2.14
C ALA A 141 -2.40 -11.80 3.03
N PHE A 142 -1.29 -11.12 2.79
CA PHE A 142 -0.03 -11.37 3.49
C PHE A 142 0.78 -10.07 3.69
N SER A 143 1.95 -10.17 4.34
CA SER A 143 2.86 -9.04 4.53
C SER A 143 4.29 -9.41 4.14
N PHE A 144 5.25 -8.49 4.31
CA PHE A 144 6.67 -8.82 4.11
C PHE A 144 7.20 -9.91 5.05
N LYS A 145 6.51 -10.21 6.17
CA LYS A 145 6.96 -11.25 7.11
C LYS A 145 6.89 -12.65 6.48
N ARG A 146 5.88 -12.90 5.65
CA ARG A 146 5.73 -14.14 4.89
C ARG A 146 5.14 -13.84 3.52
N SER A 147 5.97 -13.97 2.49
CA SER A 147 5.51 -13.88 1.11
C SER A 147 4.95 -15.21 0.61
N PHE A 148 4.02 -15.12 -0.33
CA PHE A 148 3.47 -16.25 -1.08
C PHE A 148 3.70 -16.01 -2.57
N PRO A 149 3.87 -17.05 -3.40
CA PRO A 149 3.89 -16.89 -4.85
C PRO A 149 2.49 -16.50 -5.36
N PRO A 150 2.40 -15.88 -6.55
CA PRO A 150 1.12 -15.68 -7.21
C PRO A 150 0.47 -17.05 -7.44
N THR A 151 -0.72 -17.22 -6.90
CA THR A 151 -1.52 -18.44 -7.09
C THR A 151 -2.67 -18.10 -8.02
N ARG A 152 -3.01 -19.01 -8.93
CA ARG A 152 -4.18 -18.92 -9.83
C ARG A 152 -5.53 -19.05 -9.07
N LEU A 153 -5.57 -18.63 -7.81
CA LEU A 153 -6.76 -18.71 -6.96
C LEU A 153 -7.65 -17.47 -7.19
N ALA A 154 -8.16 -17.36 -8.42
CA ALA A 154 -9.23 -16.41 -8.76
C ALA A 154 -10.11 -16.96 -9.89
N GLU A 155 -10.45 -18.25 -9.84
CA GLU A 155 -11.57 -18.83 -10.60
C GLU A 155 -12.34 -19.76 -9.66
N SER A 156 -13.01 -19.21 -8.65
CA SER A 156 -14.07 -19.93 -7.93
C SER A 156 -14.92 -18.96 -7.12
N ASN A 157 -15.76 -18.18 -7.81
CA ASN A 157 -17.14 -17.93 -7.37
C ASN A 157 -17.88 -17.11 -8.42
N GLU A 158 -18.31 -17.77 -9.49
CA GLU A 158 -19.49 -17.35 -10.26
C GLU A 158 -19.99 -18.55 -11.09
N ALA A 159 -20.46 -19.57 -10.38
CA ALA A 159 -21.29 -20.62 -10.96
C ALA A 159 -22.21 -21.16 -9.86
N SER A 160 -23.26 -20.40 -9.54
CA SER A 160 -24.61 -20.88 -9.17
C SER A 160 -25.39 -19.76 -8.48
N ARG A 161 -26.20 -19.04 -9.25
CA ARG A 161 -27.60 -18.74 -8.95
C ARG A 161 -28.29 -18.19 -10.20
#